data_AF-A0A7I7XYS6-F1
#
_entry.id   AF-A0A7I7XYS6-F1
#
_cell.length_a   1.000
_cell.length_b   1.000
_cell.length_c   1.000
_cell.angle_alpha   90.00
_cell.angle_beta   90.00
_cell.angle_gamma   90.00
#
_symmetry.space_group_name_H-M   'P 1'
#
loop_
_entity.id
_entity.type
_entity.pdbx_description
1 polymer ?
#
loop_
_entity_poly.entity_id
_entity_poly.type
_entity_poly.pdbx_seq_one_letter_code
_entity_poly.pdbx_strand_id
1 'polypeptide(L)'
;MVLRGTTLITGLIGYGFSMALMVRAGLGLDPWDVFHVGLARLTGWSLGTVTATVGVAVLLLWIPLRIRPGIGTVANVIVIAVAVDVSLALLPAPTQMPVRVAMLVGAVVINAISTVLYIGAGLGPGPRDGLMTGLVARTGRSVRLVRTMIEATVLIAGALLGGTVGVGTVLYALGIGPLVQLFLRLMPRSLLFDDFSAPMTTMVECPKPISSPRTSPTPTC
;
A
#
# COMPACT_ATOMS: atom_id res chain seq x y z
N MET A 1 0.08 -13.34 18.66
CA MET A 1 -0.11 -13.73 17.25
C MET A 1 -1.52 -13.48 16.74
N VAL A 2 -2.57 -13.92 17.45
CA VAL A 2 -3.98 -13.72 17.04
C VAL A 2 -4.30 -12.26 16.74
N LEU A 3 -4.00 -11.33 17.67
CA LEU A 3 -4.28 -9.90 17.48
C LEU A 3 -3.60 -9.31 16.23
N ARG A 4 -2.33 -9.66 15.98
CA ARG A 4 -1.58 -9.21 14.79
C ARG A 4 -2.23 -9.70 13.49
N GLY A 5 -2.63 -10.98 13.46
CA GLY A 5 -3.33 -11.57 12.32
C GLY A 5 -4.68 -10.91 12.06
N THR A 6 -5.47 -10.66 13.10
CA THR A 6 -6.75 -9.95 12.97
C THR A 6 -6.55 -8.53 12.48
N THR A 7 -5.60 -7.77 13.03
CA THR A 7 -5.28 -6.41 12.56
C THR A 7 -4.87 -6.40 11.09
N LEU A 8 -4.03 -7.35 10.68
CA LEU A 8 -3.62 -7.53 9.29
C LEU A 8 -4.83 -7.76 8.38
N ILE A 9 -5.62 -8.80 8.66
CA ILE A 9 -6.75 -9.17 7.80
C ILE A 9 -7.79 -8.04 7.71
N THR A 10 -8.12 -7.39 8.83
CA THR A 10 -9.02 -6.23 8.85
C THR A 10 -8.49 -5.09 7.99
N GLY A 11 -7.19 -4.78 8.11
CA GLY A 11 -6.55 -3.76 7.27
C GLY A 11 -6.58 -4.13 5.78
N LEU A 12 -6.31 -5.39 5.42
CA LEU A 12 -6.31 -5.83 4.02
C LEU A 12 -7.71 -5.84 3.39
N ILE A 13 -8.73 -6.28 4.14
CA ILE A 13 -10.13 -6.24 3.68
C ILE A 13 -10.57 -4.78 3.49
N GLY A 14 -10.26 -3.92 4.47
CA GLY A 14 -10.57 -2.49 4.38
C GLY A 14 -9.88 -1.82 3.19
N TYR A 15 -8.65 -2.24 2.88
CA TYR A 15 -7.92 -1.74 1.71
C TYR A 15 -8.65 -2.11 0.40
N GLY A 16 -8.96 -3.40 0.19
CA GLY A 16 -9.70 -3.84 -1.00
C GLY A 16 -11.10 -3.21 -1.11
N PHE A 17 -11.80 -3.04 0.01
CA PHE A 17 -13.08 -2.33 0.04
C PHE A 17 -12.93 -0.85 -0.36
N SER A 18 -11.89 -0.17 0.11
CA SER A 18 -11.62 1.22 -0.28
C SER A 18 -11.32 1.37 -1.77
N MET A 19 -10.57 0.42 -2.37
CA MET A 19 -10.33 0.39 -3.81
C MET A 19 -11.66 0.30 -4.57
N ALA A 20 -12.54 -0.63 -4.17
CA ALA A 20 -13.85 -0.78 -4.79
C ALA A 20 -14.71 0.48 -4.68
N LEU A 21 -14.68 1.18 -3.54
CA LEU A 21 -15.37 2.46 -3.36
C LEU A 21 -14.84 3.54 -4.32
N MET A 22 -13.51 3.67 -4.48
CA MET A 22 -12.93 4.64 -5.43
C MET A 22 -13.33 4.32 -6.88
N VAL A 23 -13.29 3.03 -7.25
CA VAL A 23 -13.72 2.55 -8.58
C VAL A 23 -15.20 2.85 -8.83
N ARG A 24 -16.08 2.56 -7.86
CA ARG A 24 -17.51 2.87 -7.97
C ARG A 24 -17.80 4.37 -7.96
N ALA A 25 -17.05 5.16 -7.21
CA ALA A 25 -17.16 6.62 -7.26
C ALA A 25 -16.82 7.15 -8.65
N GLY A 26 -15.83 6.57 -9.35
CA GLY A 26 -15.49 6.93 -10.73
C GLY A 26 -15.05 8.39 -10.89
N LEU A 27 -14.49 8.99 -9.83
CA LEU A 27 -14.01 10.37 -9.80
C LEU A 27 -12.48 10.49 -9.91
N GLY A 28 -11.79 9.35 -10.06
CA GLY A 28 -10.33 9.23 -10.02
C GLY A 28 -9.91 8.18 -9.01
N LEU A 29 -8.76 7.56 -9.27
CA LEU A 29 -8.18 6.47 -8.47
C LEU A 29 -6.80 6.87 -7.94
N ASP A 30 -6.25 6.10 -6.99
CA ASP A 30 -4.84 6.24 -6.63
C ASP A 30 -3.93 5.71 -7.77
N PRO A 31 -2.64 6.10 -7.81
CA PRO A 31 -1.74 5.75 -8.91
C PRO A 31 -1.71 4.27 -9.31
N TRP A 32 -1.75 3.37 -8.33
CA TRP A 32 -1.69 1.94 -8.60
C TRP A 32 -3.02 1.41 -9.13
N ASP A 33 -4.14 1.91 -8.63
CA ASP A 33 -5.46 1.53 -9.12
C ASP A 33 -5.76 2.11 -10.50
N VAL A 34 -5.21 3.27 -10.86
CA VAL A 34 -5.22 3.73 -12.26
C VAL A 34 -4.56 2.69 -13.15
N PHE A 35 -3.40 2.15 -12.74
CA PHE A 35 -2.72 1.08 -13.48
C PHE A 35 -3.51 -0.23 -13.50
N HIS A 36 -4.01 -0.69 -12.35
CA HIS A 36 -4.80 -1.92 -12.26
C HIS A 36 -6.07 -1.85 -13.11
N VAL A 37 -6.81 -0.74 -13.07
CA VAL A 37 -8.02 -0.56 -13.89
C VAL A 37 -7.67 -0.47 -15.38
N GLY A 38 -6.60 0.23 -15.74
CA GLY A 38 -6.14 0.27 -17.14
C GLY A 38 -5.78 -1.12 -17.65
N LEU A 39 -5.05 -1.90 -16.86
CA LEU A 39 -4.67 -3.26 -17.23
C LEU A 39 -5.88 -4.21 -17.26
N ALA A 40 -6.83 -4.08 -16.33
CA ALA A 40 -8.09 -4.86 -16.34
C ALA A 40 -8.92 -4.58 -17.58
N ARG A 41 -8.95 -3.32 -18.07
CA ARG A 41 -9.60 -2.97 -19.34
C ARG A 41 -8.89 -3.58 -20.54
N LEU A 42 -7.56 -3.62 -20.52
CA LEU A 42 -6.76 -4.19 -21.61
C LEU A 42 -6.89 -5.73 -21.68
N THR A 43 -6.86 -6.42 -20.54
CA THR A 43 -6.86 -7.90 -20.49
C THR A 43 -8.25 -8.52 -20.40
N GLY A 44 -9.25 -7.76 -19.98
CA GLY A 44 -10.60 -8.27 -19.68
C GLY A 44 -10.70 -9.05 -18.36
N TRP A 45 -9.63 -9.05 -17.54
CA TRP A 45 -9.63 -9.73 -16.24
C TRP A 45 -10.35 -8.91 -15.17
N SER A 46 -10.77 -9.60 -14.08
CA SER A 46 -11.29 -8.90 -12.90
C SER A 46 -10.22 -8.01 -12.28
N LEU A 47 -10.64 -6.95 -11.58
CA LEU A 47 -9.71 -6.03 -10.94
C LEU A 47 -8.87 -6.77 -9.89
N GLY A 48 -9.48 -7.64 -9.09
CA GLY A 48 -8.77 -8.47 -8.13
C GLY A 48 -7.70 -9.36 -8.77
N THR A 49 -8.02 -10.03 -9.89
CA THR A 49 -7.06 -10.87 -10.63
C THR A 49 -5.87 -10.05 -11.12
N VAL A 50 -6.11 -8.84 -11.63
CA VAL A 50 -5.05 -7.92 -12.07
C VAL A 50 -4.21 -7.47 -10.89
N THR A 51 -4.82 -7.02 -9.80
CA THR A 51 -4.11 -6.62 -8.57
C THR A 51 -3.25 -7.75 -8.02
N ALA A 52 -3.75 -9.00 -8.01
CA ALA A 52 -2.98 -10.16 -7.59
C ALA A 52 -1.78 -10.41 -8.52
N THR A 53 -2.00 -10.39 -9.84
CA THR A 53 -0.95 -10.64 -10.84
C THR A 53 0.14 -9.58 -10.79
N VAL A 54 -0.23 -8.31 -10.70
CA VAL A 54 0.72 -7.19 -10.54
C VAL A 54 1.46 -7.32 -9.22
N GLY A 55 0.77 -7.69 -8.13
CA GLY A 55 1.39 -7.99 -6.84
C GLY A 55 2.48 -9.05 -6.96
N VAL A 56 2.18 -10.18 -7.61
CA VAL A 56 3.17 -11.25 -7.87
C VAL A 56 4.32 -10.74 -8.74
N ALA A 57 4.05 -9.99 -9.81
CA ALA A 57 5.09 -9.42 -10.65
C ALA A 57 6.03 -8.48 -9.87
N VAL A 58 5.49 -7.65 -8.98
CA VAL A 58 6.28 -6.80 -8.09
C VAL A 58 7.11 -7.62 -7.10
N LEU A 59 6.57 -8.74 -6.58
CA LEU A 59 7.35 -9.65 -5.73
C LEU A 59 8.50 -10.32 -6.49
N LEU A 60 8.35 -10.60 -7.79
CA LEU A 60 9.47 -11.08 -8.61
C LEU A 60 10.58 -10.03 -8.74
N LEU A 61 10.24 -8.74 -8.76
CA LEU A 61 11.22 -7.65 -8.71
C LEU A 61 11.97 -7.58 -7.36
N TRP A 62 11.50 -8.27 -6.31
CA TRP A 62 12.23 -8.34 -5.05
C TRP A 62 13.41 -9.32 -5.08
N ILE A 63 13.44 -10.27 -6.03
CA ILE A 63 14.54 -11.23 -6.19
C ILE A 63 15.90 -10.50 -6.32
N PRO A 64 16.08 -9.53 -7.23
CA PRO A 64 17.33 -8.75 -7.29
C PRO A 64 17.53 -7.83 -6.09
N LEU A 65 16.47 -7.48 -5.35
CA LEU A 65 16.53 -6.66 -4.13
C LEU A 65 16.87 -7.49 -2.88
N ARG A 66 16.87 -8.83 -2.97
CA ARG A 66 17.13 -9.77 -1.87
C ARG A 66 16.22 -9.57 -0.64
N ILE A 67 14.99 -9.10 -0.86
CA ILE A 67 13.97 -8.97 0.18
C ILE A 67 13.15 -10.26 0.27
N ARG A 68 13.02 -10.80 1.48
CA ARG A 68 12.21 -12.01 1.72
C ARG A 68 10.74 -11.62 1.99
N PRO A 69 9.77 -12.14 1.22
CA PRO A 69 8.36 -11.88 1.50
C PRO A 69 7.95 -12.51 2.85
N GLY A 70 7.16 -11.77 3.61
CA GLY A 70 6.55 -12.26 4.85
C GLY A 70 5.17 -12.87 4.61
N ILE A 71 4.59 -13.47 5.65
CA ILE A 71 3.21 -13.99 5.60
C ILE A 71 2.22 -12.86 5.27
N GLY A 72 2.45 -11.66 5.82
CA GLY A 72 1.67 -10.47 5.53
C GLY A 72 1.73 -10.04 4.06
N THR A 73 2.87 -10.26 3.39
CA THR A 73 3.04 -9.96 1.96
C THR A 73 2.17 -10.85 1.09
N VAL A 74 2.15 -12.15 1.36
CA VAL A 74 1.30 -13.12 0.63
C VAL A 74 -0.18 -12.87 0.93
N ALA A 75 -0.51 -12.64 2.20
CA ALA A 75 -1.87 -12.28 2.60
C ALA A 75 -2.33 -10.98 1.92
N ASN A 76 -1.46 -9.98 1.78
CA ASN A 76 -1.79 -8.72 1.12
C ASN A 76 -2.23 -8.94 -0.33
N VAL A 77 -1.46 -9.70 -1.10
CA VAL A 77 -1.79 -10.03 -2.50
C VAL A 77 -3.15 -10.73 -2.60
N ILE A 78 -3.38 -11.76 -1.78
CA ILE A 78 -4.57 -12.61 -1.88
C ILE A 78 -5.81 -11.88 -1.34
N VAL A 79 -5.72 -11.33 -0.12
CA VAL A 79 -6.89 -10.76 0.58
C VAL A 79 -7.35 -9.49 -0.10
N ILE A 80 -6.45 -8.61 -0.55
CA ILE A 80 -6.86 -7.38 -1.26
C ILE A 80 -7.55 -7.74 -2.58
N ALA A 81 -6.98 -8.68 -3.34
CA ALA A 81 -7.55 -9.12 -4.61
C ALA A 81 -8.97 -9.69 -4.45
N VAL A 82 -9.18 -10.56 -3.46
CA VAL A 82 -10.52 -11.10 -3.16
C VAL A 82 -11.44 -10.01 -2.64
N ALA A 83 -10.97 -9.18 -1.71
CA ALA A 83 -11.79 -8.14 -1.09
C ALA A 83 -12.28 -7.10 -2.11
N VAL A 84 -11.44 -6.69 -3.08
CA VAL A 84 -11.87 -5.72 -4.11
C VAL A 84 -12.93 -6.30 -5.03
N ASP A 85 -12.78 -7.54 -5.49
CA ASP A 85 -13.77 -8.18 -6.37
C ASP A 85 -15.10 -8.44 -5.65
N VAL A 86 -15.04 -8.95 -4.41
CA VAL A 86 -16.24 -9.13 -3.57
C VAL A 86 -16.92 -7.78 -3.31
N SER A 87 -16.15 -6.75 -2.97
CA SER A 87 -16.71 -5.42 -2.69
C SER A 87 -17.33 -4.81 -3.95
N LEU A 88 -16.72 -4.97 -5.11
CA LEU A 88 -17.29 -4.53 -6.38
C LEU A 88 -18.58 -5.30 -6.71
N ALA A 89 -18.64 -6.61 -6.46
CA ALA A 89 -19.86 -7.39 -6.67
C ALA A 89 -21.02 -6.92 -5.78
N LEU A 90 -20.73 -6.47 -4.56
CA LEU A 90 -21.73 -6.01 -3.59
C LEU A 90 -22.11 -4.53 -3.72
N LEU A 91 -21.17 -3.68 -4.12
CA LEU A 91 -21.39 -2.23 -4.22
C LEU A 91 -22.04 -1.86 -5.56
N PRO A 92 -23.24 -1.26 -5.57
CA PRO A 92 -23.81 -0.71 -6.80
C PRO A 92 -23.04 0.54 -7.26
N ALA A 93 -23.14 0.85 -8.55
CA ALA A 93 -22.59 2.09 -9.09
C ALA A 93 -23.52 3.28 -8.76
N PRO A 94 -23.08 4.27 -7.98
CA PRO A 94 -23.88 5.46 -7.68
C PRO A 94 -24.06 6.34 -8.93
N THR A 95 -25.28 6.85 -9.13
CA THR A 95 -25.58 7.83 -10.19
C THR A 95 -25.47 9.27 -9.68
N GLN A 96 -25.78 9.50 -8.41
CA GLN A 96 -25.83 10.83 -7.81
C GLN A 96 -24.43 11.34 -7.42
N MET A 97 -24.10 12.57 -7.82
CA MET A 97 -22.79 13.17 -7.56
C MET A 97 -22.44 13.27 -6.06
N PRO A 98 -23.35 13.67 -5.15
CA PRO A 98 -23.04 13.72 -3.71
C PRO A 98 -22.61 12.35 -3.15
N VAL A 99 -23.26 11.27 -3.60
CA VAL A 99 -22.92 9.90 -3.18
C VAL A 99 -21.53 9.51 -3.70
N ARG A 100 -21.22 9.84 -4.97
CA ARG A 100 -19.89 9.61 -5.56
C ARG A 100 -18.79 10.33 -4.77
N VAL A 101 -19.02 11.58 -4.39
CA VAL A 101 -18.08 12.36 -3.57
C VAL A 101 -17.92 11.75 -2.18
N ALA A 102 -19.01 11.39 -1.51
CA ALA A 102 -18.96 10.74 -0.21
C ALA A 102 -18.22 9.40 -0.26
N MET A 103 -18.46 8.58 -1.30
CA MET A 103 -17.74 7.32 -1.52
C MET A 103 -16.25 7.56 -1.74
N LEU A 104 -15.87 8.55 -2.56
CA LEU A 104 -14.46 8.90 -2.77
C LEU A 104 -13.78 9.33 -1.46
N VAL A 105 -14.36 10.27 -0.72
CA VAL A 105 -13.78 10.77 0.53
C VAL A 105 -13.69 9.65 1.57
N GLY A 106 -14.77 8.88 1.72
CA GLY A 106 -14.80 7.71 2.60
C GLY A 106 -13.76 6.67 2.21
N ALA A 107 -13.58 6.41 0.91
CA ALA A 107 -12.56 5.50 0.42
C ALA A 107 -11.15 5.94 0.80
N VAL A 108 -10.79 7.21 0.61
CA VAL A 108 -9.44 7.70 0.98
C VAL A 108 -9.19 7.58 2.48
N VAL A 109 -10.20 7.87 3.31
CA VAL A 109 -10.11 7.71 4.77
C VAL A 109 -9.94 6.25 5.17
N ILE A 110 -10.79 5.36 4.65
CA ILE A 110 -10.71 3.92 4.91
C ILE A 110 -9.36 3.37 4.43
N ASN A 111 -8.89 3.81 3.27
CA ASN A 111 -7.60 3.39 2.72
C ASN A 111 -6.44 3.78 3.65
N ALA A 112 -6.47 4.99 4.19
CA ALA A 112 -5.46 5.45 5.14
C ALA A 112 -5.48 4.61 6.43
N ILE A 113 -6.64 4.38 7.04
CA ILE A 113 -6.80 3.53 8.24
C ILE A 113 -6.31 2.11 7.95
N SER A 114 -6.74 1.55 6.83
CA SER A 114 -6.38 0.20 6.37
C SER A 114 -4.88 0.04 6.21
N THR A 115 -4.22 1.04 5.62
CA THR A 115 -2.77 1.09 5.45
C THR A 115 -2.04 1.05 6.79
N VAL A 116 -2.49 1.85 7.75
CA VAL A 116 -1.91 1.87 9.10
C VAL A 116 -2.12 0.54 9.82
N LEU A 117 -3.29 -0.09 9.69
CA LEU A 117 -3.59 -1.39 10.29
C LEU A 117 -2.72 -2.52 9.72
N TYR A 118 -2.69 -2.69 8.40
CA TYR A 118 -2.00 -3.85 7.83
C TYR A 118 -0.47 -3.73 7.94
N ILE A 119 0.09 -2.54 7.74
CA ILE A 119 1.53 -2.30 7.94
C ILE A 119 1.83 -2.43 9.44
N GLY A 120 1.00 -1.83 10.29
CA GLY A 120 1.18 -1.86 11.74
C GLY A 120 1.07 -3.24 12.37
N ALA A 121 0.48 -4.23 11.70
CA ALA A 121 0.54 -5.62 12.15
C ALA A 121 1.98 -6.19 12.18
N GLY A 122 2.91 -5.61 11.41
CA GLY A 122 4.33 -6.00 11.36
C GLY A 122 4.59 -7.42 10.84
N LEU A 123 3.66 -7.98 10.05
CA LEU A 123 3.75 -9.35 9.51
C LEU A 123 4.40 -9.41 8.12
N GLY A 124 4.95 -8.29 7.66
CA GLY A 124 5.60 -8.13 6.36
C GLY A 124 4.93 -7.04 5.52
N PRO A 125 5.70 -6.25 4.74
CA PRO A 125 5.17 -5.19 3.90
C PRO A 125 4.37 -5.74 2.71
N GLY A 126 3.51 -4.92 2.12
CA GLY A 126 2.89 -5.23 0.83
C GLY A 126 3.92 -5.20 -0.31
N PRO A 127 3.63 -5.82 -1.49
CA PRO A 127 4.53 -5.84 -2.63
C PRO A 127 5.03 -4.44 -3.04
N ARG A 128 4.13 -3.46 -3.09
CA ARG A 128 4.42 -2.04 -3.36
C ARG A 128 5.39 -1.46 -2.34
N ASP A 129 5.11 -1.67 -1.05
CA ASP A 129 5.88 -1.04 0.01
C ASP A 129 7.29 -1.61 0.07
N GLY A 130 7.44 -2.93 -0.08
CA GLY A 130 8.78 -3.54 -0.12
C GLY A 130 9.55 -3.23 -1.40
N LEU A 131 8.88 -2.96 -2.54
CA LEU A 131 9.55 -2.43 -3.73
C LEU A 131 10.15 -1.04 -3.43
N MET A 132 9.38 -0.17 -2.78
CA MET A 132 9.84 1.16 -2.38
C MET A 132 11.03 1.08 -1.41
N THR A 133 10.92 0.31 -0.33
CA THR A 133 11.99 0.20 0.66
C THR A 133 13.23 -0.48 0.10
N GLY A 134 13.06 -1.49 -0.76
CA GLY A 134 14.17 -2.15 -1.45
C GLY A 134 14.93 -1.22 -2.40
N LEU A 135 14.22 -0.42 -3.18
CA LEU A 135 14.85 0.55 -4.07
C LEU A 135 15.58 1.65 -3.29
N VAL A 136 15.03 2.11 -2.17
CA VAL A 136 15.72 3.05 -1.26
C VAL A 136 17.00 2.41 -0.72
N ALA A 137 16.92 1.20 -0.17
CA ALA A 137 18.06 0.50 0.40
C ALA A 137 19.17 0.24 -0.64
N ARG A 138 18.80 -0.05 -1.89
CA ARG A 138 19.78 -0.33 -2.96
C ARG A 138 20.38 0.92 -3.59
N THR A 139 19.60 2.01 -3.73
CA THR A 139 20.04 3.21 -4.45
C THR A 139 20.57 4.33 -3.54
N GLY A 140 20.28 4.27 -2.23
CA GLY A 140 20.59 5.35 -1.29
C GLY A 140 19.81 6.65 -1.53
N ARG A 141 18.82 6.65 -2.43
CA ARG A 141 18.01 7.82 -2.75
C ARG A 141 16.94 8.06 -1.67
N SER A 142 16.44 9.29 -1.60
CA SER A 142 15.40 9.64 -0.63
C SER A 142 14.09 8.87 -0.89
N VAL A 143 13.40 8.49 0.20
CA VAL A 143 12.08 7.82 0.14
C VAL A 143 11.09 8.60 -0.71
N ARG A 144 11.09 9.93 -0.58
CA ARG A 144 10.21 10.81 -1.37
C ARG A 144 10.47 10.65 -2.87
N LEU A 145 11.73 10.69 -3.31
CA LEU A 145 12.07 10.56 -4.73
C LEU A 145 11.66 9.19 -5.29
N VAL A 146 12.03 8.11 -4.60
CA VAL A 146 11.70 6.74 -5.04
C VAL A 146 10.20 6.55 -5.13
N ARG A 147 9.45 6.98 -4.10
CA ARG A 147 7.99 6.91 -4.08
C ARG A 147 7.38 7.69 -5.24
N THR A 148 7.77 8.94 -5.43
CA THR A 148 7.25 9.79 -6.51
C THR A 148 7.55 9.20 -7.88
N MET A 149 8.74 8.65 -8.11
CA MET A 149 9.07 8.02 -9.39
C MET A 149 8.22 6.79 -9.67
N ILE A 150 8.06 5.91 -8.68
CA ILE A 150 7.21 4.71 -8.81
C ILE A 150 5.76 5.11 -9.06
N GLU A 151 5.20 5.98 -8.21
CA GLU A 151 3.81 6.45 -8.32
C GLU A 151 3.56 7.17 -9.64
N ALA A 152 4.46 8.04 -10.09
CA ALA A 152 4.33 8.71 -11.39
C ALA A 152 4.38 7.71 -12.55
N THR A 153 5.27 6.72 -12.49
CA THR A 153 5.43 5.72 -13.55
C THR A 153 4.17 4.87 -13.69
N VAL A 154 3.65 4.33 -12.59
CA VAL A 154 2.40 3.52 -12.63
C VAL A 154 1.20 4.36 -13.00
N LEU A 155 1.12 5.62 -12.53
CA LEU A 155 0.04 6.53 -12.89
C LEU A 155 0.04 6.83 -14.40
N ILE A 156 1.20 7.16 -14.97
CA ILE A 156 1.35 7.43 -16.40
C ILE A 156 1.01 6.18 -17.21
N ALA A 157 1.59 5.03 -16.86
CA ALA A 157 1.32 3.77 -17.54
C ALA A 157 -0.19 3.43 -17.48
N GLY A 158 -0.81 3.56 -16.31
CA GLY A 158 -2.24 3.32 -16.14
C GLY A 158 -3.11 4.30 -16.93
N ALA A 159 -2.76 5.59 -16.97
CA ALA A 159 -3.48 6.58 -17.75
C ALA A 159 -3.42 6.26 -19.25
N LEU A 160 -2.26 5.84 -19.76
CA LEU A 160 -2.09 5.40 -21.15
C LEU A 160 -2.91 4.13 -21.46
N LEU A 161 -3.09 3.25 -20.48
CA LEU A 161 -3.94 2.06 -20.58
C LEU A 161 -5.45 2.36 -20.41
N GLY A 162 -5.84 3.63 -20.25
CA GLY A 162 -7.24 4.02 -20.09
C GLY A 162 -7.79 3.86 -18.67
N GLY A 163 -6.91 3.84 -17.67
CA GLY A 163 -7.24 3.94 -16.25
C GLY A 163 -7.91 5.28 -15.91
N THR A 164 -8.70 5.32 -14.83
CA THR A 164 -9.49 6.51 -14.48
C THR A 164 -8.68 7.51 -13.66
N VAL A 165 -8.21 8.57 -14.32
CA VAL A 165 -7.57 9.73 -13.67
C VAL A 165 -8.59 10.86 -13.52
N GLY A 166 -8.63 11.49 -12.35
CA GLY A 166 -9.56 12.60 -12.10
C GLY A 166 -9.27 13.37 -10.82
N VAL A 167 -10.26 14.16 -10.37
CA VAL A 167 -10.16 14.96 -9.14
C VAL A 167 -9.85 14.08 -7.92
N GLY A 168 -10.38 12.86 -7.88
CA GLY A 168 -10.09 11.88 -6.84
C GLY A 168 -8.63 11.44 -6.80
N THR A 169 -7.94 11.40 -7.94
CA THR A 169 -6.50 11.10 -8.00
C THR A 169 -5.67 12.20 -7.36
N VAL A 170 -6.04 13.47 -7.61
CA VAL A 170 -5.38 14.63 -6.98
C VAL A 170 -5.66 14.67 -5.48
N LEU A 171 -6.92 14.46 -5.09
CA LEU A 171 -7.32 14.38 -3.69
C LEU A 171 -6.56 13.27 -2.96
N TYR A 172 -6.43 12.09 -3.56
CA TYR A 172 -5.68 10.98 -2.98
C TYR A 172 -4.19 11.35 -2.82
N ALA A 173 -3.56 11.86 -3.88
CA ALA A 173 -2.14 12.22 -3.86
C ALA A 173 -1.79 13.24 -2.75
N LEU A 174 -2.66 14.23 -2.53
CA LEU A 174 -2.48 15.25 -1.50
C LEU A 174 -2.93 14.78 -0.10
N GLY A 175 -3.98 13.97 -0.02
CA GLY A 175 -4.64 13.61 1.24
C GLY A 175 -4.07 12.38 1.93
N ILE A 176 -3.61 11.37 1.17
CA ILE A 176 -3.24 10.08 1.76
C ILE A 176 -2.07 10.19 2.75
N GLY A 177 -1.07 11.02 2.43
CA GLY A 177 0.11 11.20 3.28
C GLY A 177 -0.24 11.77 4.66
N PRO A 178 -0.87 12.96 4.74
CA PRO A 178 -1.34 13.53 5.99
C PRO A 178 -2.31 12.63 6.76
N LEU A 179 -3.23 11.94 6.07
CA LEU A 179 -4.19 11.04 6.71
C LEU A 179 -3.50 9.83 7.35
N VAL A 180 -2.57 9.18 6.65
CA VAL A 180 -1.80 8.07 7.22
C VAL A 180 -1.00 8.53 8.44
N GLN A 181 -0.38 9.71 8.40
CA GLN A 181 0.32 10.27 9.55
C GLN A 181 -0.62 10.57 10.73
N LEU A 182 -1.82 11.09 10.46
CA LEU A 182 -2.83 11.32 11.47
C LEU A 182 -3.26 10.01 12.13
N PHE A 183 -3.62 8.99 11.34
CA PHE A 183 -4.07 7.71 11.87
C PHE A 183 -2.96 6.94 12.60
N LEU A 184 -1.70 7.07 12.18
CA LEU A 184 -0.56 6.55 12.98
C LEU A 184 -0.50 7.16 14.38
N ARG A 185 -0.82 8.46 14.54
CA ARG A 185 -0.83 9.12 15.85
C ARG A 185 -2.07 8.76 16.69
N LEU A 186 -3.21 8.55 16.03
CA LEU A 186 -4.48 8.26 16.71
C LEU A 186 -4.62 6.79 17.10
N MET A 187 -3.98 5.87 16.37
CA MET A 187 -4.19 4.44 16.58
C MET A 187 -3.53 3.95 17.87
N PRO A 188 -4.20 3.08 18.66
CA PRO A 188 -3.61 2.54 19.88
C PRO A 188 -2.28 1.84 19.59
N ARG A 189 -1.27 2.09 20.42
CA ARG A 189 0.03 1.39 20.34
C ARG A 189 -0.10 -0.13 20.45
N SER A 190 -1.17 -0.62 21.09
CA SER A 190 -1.48 -2.06 21.17
C SER A 190 -1.80 -2.71 19.81
N LEU A 191 -2.12 -1.92 18.78
CA LEU A 191 -2.37 -2.39 17.41
C LEU A 191 -1.19 -2.14 16.47
N LEU A 192 -0.17 -1.39 16.92
CA LEU A 192 1.04 -1.05 16.18
C LEU A 192 2.19 -1.91 16.70
N PHE A 193 2.42 -3.05 16.04
CA PHE A 193 3.45 -4.02 16.38
C PHE A 193 4.76 -3.81 15.63
N ASP A 194 4.74 -2.99 14.58
CA ASP A 194 5.94 -2.45 13.94
C ASP A 194 6.27 -1.08 14.55
N ASP A 195 7.55 -0.84 14.80
CA ASP A 195 8.00 0.36 15.50
C ASP A 195 8.12 1.54 14.51
N PHE A 196 7.02 2.27 14.31
CA PHE A 196 7.01 3.50 13.49
C PHE A 196 7.76 4.67 14.15
N SER A 197 8.27 4.49 15.37
CA SER A 197 9.05 5.47 16.15
C SER A 197 10.43 5.73 15.55
N ALA A 198 10.93 4.78 14.77
CA ALA A 198 12.02 4.99 13.85
C ALA A 198 11.48 5.97 12.78
N PRO A 199 11.92 7.24 12.70
CA PRO A 199 11.40 8.15 11.70
C PRO A 199 11.52 7.46 10.33
N MET A 200 10.57 7.66 9.42
CA MET A 200 10.52 7.00 8.10
C MET A 200 11.79 7.23 7.22
N THR A 201 12.81 7.88 7.79
CA THR A 201 14.21 7.99 7.41
C THR A 201 15.16 6.90 7.95
N THR A 202 14.75 6.00 8.85
CA THR A 202 15.64 5.06 9.59
C THR A 202 15.48 3.59 9.22
N MET A 203 14.72 3.25 8.17
CA MET A 203 14.95 1.98 7.45
C MET A 203 16.31 1.95 6.71
N VAL A 204 17.17 2.94 6.93
CA VAL A 204 18.54 3.05 6.42
C VAL A 204 19.56 2.42 7.39
N GLU A 205 19.21 2.14 8.64
CA GLU A 205 20.15 1.50 9.57
C GLU A 205 19.97 -0.02 9.53
N CYS A 206 21.02 -0.76 9.17
CA CYS A 206 21.14 -2.18 9.46
C CYS A 206 20.74 -2.46 10.94
N PRO A 207 20.15 -3.63 11.25
CA PRO A 207 19.97 -4.01 12.64
C PRO A 207 21.34 -3.94 13.34
N LYS A 208 21.50 -3.01 14.28
CA LYS A 208 22.65 -3.07 15.18
C LYS A 208 22.58 -4.43 15.88
N PRO A 209 23.64 -5.24 15.87
CA PRO A 209 23.68 -6.42 16.72
C PRO A 209 23.41 -5.95 18.14
N ILE A 210 22.53 -6.65 18.85
CA ILE A 210 22.25 -6.42 20.26
C ILE A 210 23.60 -6.47 20.96
N SER A 211 24.12 -5.30 21.34
CA SER A 211 25.39 -5.19 22.02
C SER A 211 25.22 -5.78 23.41
N SER A 212 25.66 -7.03 23.58
CA SER A 212 25.99 -7.55 24.91
C SER A 212 27.07 -6.65 25.51
N PRO A 213 26.98 -6.26 26.78
CA PRO A 213 28.00 -5.43 27.40
C PRO A 213 29.24 -6.28 27.67
N ARG A 214 30.18 -6.29 26.71
CA ARG A 214 31.62 -6.35 26.96
C ARG A 214 32.45 -6.21 25.67
N THR A 215 33.47 -5.35 25.80
CA THR A 215 34.67 -5.15 24.96
C THR A 215 34.52 -4.42 23.62
N SER A 216 34.92 -3.15 23.61
CA SER A 216 35.51 -2.39 22.49
C SER A 216 37.04 -2.36 22.66
N PRO A 217 37.86 -1.77 21.74
CA PRO A 217 37.65 -1.30 20.35
C PRO A 217 38.58 -2.07 19.35
N THR A 218 38.57 -1.94 18.01
CA THR A 218 38.64 -0.77 17.12
C THR A 218 38.31 -1.22 15.68
N PRO A 219 37.67 -0.39 14.83
CA PRO A 219 37.32 -0.74 13.45
C PRO A 219 38.41 -0.34 12.44
N THR A 220 38.51 -1.07 11.34
CA THR A 220 39.03 -0.55 10.06
C THR A 220 38.20 -1.13 8.91
N CYS A 221 37.84 -0.23 7.99
CA CYS A 221 36.89 -0.37 6.89
C CYS A 221 37.11 -1.55 5.94
#